data_AF-A0A9E1Q9J9-F1
#
_entry.id   AF-A0A9E1Q9J9-F1
#
_cell.length_a   1.000
_cell.length_b   1.000
_cell.length_c   1.000
_cell.angle_alpha   90.00
_cell.angle_beta   90.00
_cell.angle_gamma   90.00
#
_symmetry.space_group_name_H-M   'P 1'
#
loop_
_entity.id
_entity.type
_entity.pdbx_description
1 polymer ?
#
loop_
_entity_poly.entity_id
_entity_poly.type
_entity_poly.pdbx_seq_one_letter_code
_entity_poly.pdbx_strand_id
1 'polypeptide(L)'
;MKYLKQHSKLLKPAALALAIIAVFTIAAFTPLKPTMVVVIDAGHGGNDPGNLGTGRYSSTEKDITLAVSNKLASYIGEKMPDVKVILTRKDDSFPKLTTRVKIANNAEADVFISIHCDAFSSANAFGSGTYVMGMHKTEASL
;
A
#
# COMPACT_ATOMS: atom_id res chain seq x y z
N MET A 1 46.53 -40.74 -18.80
CA MET A 1 45.25 -40.33 -19.44
C MET A 1 43.94 -40.83 -18.76
N LYS A 2 43.94 -41.79 -17.82
CA LYS A 2 42.70 -42.23 -17.12
C LYS A 2 42.21 -41.27 -16.01
N TYR A 3 43.13 -40.59 -15.32
CA TYR A 3 42.83 -39.72 -14.17
C TYR A 3 41.94 -38.51 -14.53
N LEU A 4 42.23 -37.83 -15.65
CA LEU A 4 41.47 -36.66 -16.14
C LEU A 4 40.01 -36.99 -16.54
N LYS A 5 39.71 -38.23 -16.97
CA LYS A 5 38.35 -38.67 -17.31
C LYS A 5 37.48 -38.97 -16.08
N GLN A 6 38.09 -39.24 -14.93
CA GLN A 6 37.36 -39.54 -13.68
C GLN A 6 36.93 -38.25 -12.98
N HIS A 7 37.79 -37.21 -12.98
CA HIS A 7 37.43 -35.89 -12.46
C HIS A 7 36.25 -35.25 -13.22
N SER A 8 36.21 -35.35 -14.55
CA SER A 8 35.10 -34.80 -15.35
C SER A 8 33.77 -35.53 -15.16
N LYS A 9 33.79 -36.79 -14.69
CA LYS A 9 32.58 -37.55 -14.33
C LYS A 9 31.99 -37.15 -12.97
N LEU A 10 32.83 -36.70 -12.03
CA LEU A 10 32.40 -36.20 -10.71
C LEU A 10 32.02 -34.71 -10.72
N LEU A 11 32.60 -33.90 -11.62
CA LEU A 11 32.28 -32.48 -11.79
C LEU A 11 30.83 -32.22 -12.23
N LYS A 12 30.25 -33.10 -13.05
CA LYS A 12 28.86 -32.98 -13.55
C LYS A 12 27.78 -33.17 -12.47
N PRO A 13 27.80 -34.24 -11.64
CA PRO A 13 26.82 -34.39 -10.56
C PRO A 13 26.99 -33.35 -9.45
N ALA A 14 28.22 -32.89 -9.17
CA ALA A 14 28.46 -31.79 -8.22
C ALA A 14 27.90 -30.45 -8.72
N ALA A 15 28.09 -30.12 -10.00
CA ALA A 15 27.51 -28.94 -10.62
C ALA A 15 25.97 -28.99 -10.66
N LEU A 16 25.40 -30.18 -10.90
CA LEU A 16 23.95 -30.39 -10.86
C LEU A 16 23.39 -30.23 -9.44
N ALA A 17 24.06 -30.78 -8.42
CA ALA A 17 23.68 -30.60 -7.02
C ALA A 17 23.76 -29.12 -6.58
N LEU A 18 24.82 -28.40 -6.99
CA LEU A 18 24.95 -26.97 -6.75
C LEU A 18 23.86 -26.15 -7.45
N ALA A 19 23.51 -26.49 -8.69
CA ALA A 19 22.41 -25.83 -9.41
C ALA A 19 21.06 -26.09 -8.74
N ILE A 20 20.81 -27.33 -8.28
CA ILE A 20 19.59 -27.68 -7.54
C ILE A 20 19.52 -26.92 -6.21
N ILE A 21 20.62 -26.88 -5.44
CA ILE A 21 20.69 -26.12 -4.19
C ILE A 21 20.44 -24.63 -4.46
N ALA A 22 21.03 -24.06 -5.51
CA ALA A 22 20.80 -22.67 -5.89
C ALA A 22 19.34 -22.39 -6.28
N VAL A 23 18.67 -23.31 -6.99
CA VAL A 23 17.25 -23.18 -7.30
C VAL A 23 16.38 -23.28 -6.04
N PHE A 24 16.69 -24.19 -5.12
CA PHE A 24 15.95 -24.34 -3.86
C PHE A 24 16.16 -23.15 -2.91
N THR A 25 17.36 -22.57 -2.84
CA THR A 25 17.57 -21.35 -2.07
C THR A 25 16.83 -20.18 -2.71
N ILE A 26 16.92 -19.97 -4.02
CA ILE A 26 16.17 -18.90 -4.71
C ILE A 26 14.66 -19.06 -4.46
N ALA A 27 14.11 -20.27 -4.58
CA ALA A 27 12.70 -20.53 -4.34
C ALA A 27 12.29 -20.26 -2.87
N ALA A 28 13.12 -20.66 -1.91
CA ALA A 28 12.89 -20.42 -0.47
C ALA A 28 12.97 -18.94 -0.07
N PHE A 29 13.66 -18.12 -0.86
CA PHE A 29 13.79 -16.67 -0.65
C PHE A 29 12.91 -15.84 -1.57
N THR A 30 11.97 -16.44 -2.32
CA THR A 30 10.98 -15.64 -3.04
C THR A 30 10.04 -14.98 -2.03
N PRO A 31 9.90 -13.64 -2.02
CA PRO A 31 8.95 -12.98 -1.15
C PRO A 31 7.55 -13.51 -1.48
N LEU A 32 6.83 -13.95 -0.45
CA LEU A 32 5.44 -14.39 -0.60
C LEU A 32 4.66 -13.28 -1.31
N LYS A 33 3.89 -13.65 -2.34
CA LYS A 33 2.93 -12.72 -2.95
C LYS A 33 1.98 -12.26 -1.83
N PRO A 34 1.74 -10.95 -1.68
CA PRO A 34 0.81 -10.47 -0.68
C PRO A 34 -0.56 -11.09 -0.90
N THR A 35 -1.20 -11.48 0.21
CA THR A 35 -2.54 -12.08 0.22
C THR A 35 -3.62 -11.02 0.04
N MET A 36 -3.30 -9.76 0.34
CA MET A 36 -4.19 -8.62 0.20
C MET A 36 -3.40 -7.34 -0.16
N VAL A 37 -3.99 -6.50 -1.01
CA VAL A 37 -3.50 -5.17 -1.37
C VAL A 37 -4.48 -4.13 -0.84
N VAL A 38 -3.99 -3.28 0.07
CA VAL A 38 -4.76 -2.17 0.64
C VAL A 38 -4.21 -0.86 0.10
N VAL A 39 -5.08 -0.04 -0.49
CA VAL A 39 -4.75 1.33 -0.85
C VAL A 39 -5.32 2.27 0.19
N ILE A 40 -4.45 3.10 0.77
CA ILE A 40 -4.82 4.13 1.73
C ILE A 40 -4.69 5.48 1.05
N ASP A 41 -5.79 6.22 1.05
CA ASP A 41 -5.88 7.56 0.49
C ASP A 41 -5.89 8.61 1.59
N ALA A 42 -4.85 9.43 1.64
CA ALA A 42 -4.84 10.61 2.49
C ALA A 42 -5.58 11.76 1.79
N GLY A 43 -6.79 12.09 2.25
CA GLY A 43 -7.62 13.16 1.68
C GLY A 43 -6.86 14.48 1.49
N HIS A 44 -7.27 15.27 0.49
CA HIS A 44 -6.70 16.59 0.18
C HIS A 44 -5.19 16.57 -0.12
N GLY A 45 -4.48 17.69 0.08
CA GLY A 45 -3.02 17.83 -0.12
C GLY A 45 -2.66 19.05 -0.98
N GLY A 46 -1.40 19.49 -0.88
CA GLY A 46 -0.88 20.62 -1.65
C GLY A 46 -1.70 21.89 -1.42
N ASN A 47 -2.24 22.45 -2.50
CA ASN A 47 -3.04 23.68 -2.47
C ASN A 47 -4.48 23.47 -1.94
N ASP A 48 -4.91 22.22 -1.74
CA ASP A 48 -6.18 21.90 -1.12
C ASP A 48 -5.94 21.55 0.36
N PRO A 49 -6.24 22.46 1.30
CA PRO A 49 -6.06 22.21 2.73
C PRO A 49 -7.16 21.29 3.31
N GLY A 50 -8.26 21.09 2.59
CA GLY A 50 -9.50 20.56 3.16
C GLY A 50 -10.08 21.50 4.21
N ASN A 51 -10.71 20.93 5.23
CA ASN A 51 -11.22 21.66 6.37
C ASN A 51 -10.10 22.41 7.13
N LEU A 52 -10.31 23.71 7.36
CA LEU A 52 -9.39 24.59 8.09
C LEU A 52 -9.50 24.45 9.62
N GLY A 53 -10.52 23.74 10.10
CA GLY A 53 -10.80 23.61 11.52
C GLY A 53 -11.27 24.91 12.15
N THR A 54 -10.98 25.09 13.44
CA THR A 54 -11.47 26.22 14.25
C THR A 54 -10.52 27.43 14.25
N GLY A 55 -9.38 27.35 13.55
CA GLY A 55 -8.30 28.33 13.63
C GLY A 55 -7.46 28.26 14.91
N ARG A 56 -7.74 27.32 15.82
CA ARG A 56 -6.96 27.11 17.07
C ARG A 56 -5.58 26.51 16.82
N TYR A 57 -5.45 25.73 15.75
CA TYR A 57 -4.22 25.05 15.37
C TYR A 57 -3.86 25.45 13.95
N SER A 58 -2.57 25.42 13.62
CA SER A 58 -2.08 25.68 12.27
C SER A 58 -2.29 24.50 11.32
N SER A 59 -2.54 23.31 11.85
CA SER A 59 -2.81 22.09 11.07
C SER A 59 -4.21 22.12 10.47
N THR A 60 -4.28 21.74 9.20
CA THR A 60 -5.51 21.58 8.43
C THR A 60 -5.82 20.11 8.19
N GLU A 61 -6.97 19.80 7.60
CA GLU A 61 -7.37 18.43 7.30
C GLU A 61 -6.29 17.65 6.54
N LYS A 62 -5.67 18.24 5.50
CA LYS A 62 -4.62 17.56 4.73
C LYS A 62 -3.43 17.09 5.56
N ASP A 63 -3.11 17.79 6.65
CA ASP A 63 -1.99 17.47 7.53
C ASP A 63 -2.36 16.29 8.43
N ILE A 64 -3.59 16.32 8.96
CA ILE A 64 -4.13 15.27 9.82
C ILE A 64 -4.32 13.97 9.02
N THR A 65 -4.93 14.04 7.84
CA THR A 65 -5.16 12.86 7.00
C THR A 65 -3.85 12.22 6.56
N LEU A 66 -2.81 13.01 6.21
CA LEU A 66 -1.48 12.47 5.89
C LEU A 66 -0.87 11.74 7.09
N ALA A 67 -0.91 12.36 8.28
CA ALA A 67 -0.34 11.78 9.48
C ALA A 67 -1.05 10.47 9.88
N VAL A 68 -2.38 10.44 9.83
CA VAL A 68 -3.17 9.25 10.14
C VAL A 68 -2.94 8.14 9.11
N SER A 69 -2.93 8.46 7.82
CA SER A 69 -2.67 7.49 6.74
C SER A 69 -1.29 6.85 6.85
N ASN A 70 -0.26 7.65 7.13
CA ASN A 70 1.11 7.14 7.34
C ASN A 70 1.17 6.23 8.57
N LYS A 71 0.52 6.60 9.67
CA LYS A 71 0.46 5.78 10.88
C LYS A 71 -0.27 4.46 10.65
N LEU A 72 -1.38 4.48 9.92
CA LEU A 72 -2.12 3.28 9.55
C LEU A 72 -1.27 2.36 8.66
N ALA A 73 -0.59 2.93 7.65
CA ALA A 73 0.30 2.18 6.78
C ALA A 73 1.43 1.49 7.56
N SER A 74 2.07 2.21 8.49
CA SER A 74 3.08 1.63 9.38
C SER A 74 2.51 0.50 10.25
N TYR A 75 1.34 0.70 10.86
CA TYR A 75 0.71 -0.33 11.69
C TYR A 75 0.37 -1.59 10.91
N ILE A 76 -0.17 -1.47 9.69
CA ILE A 76 -0.43 -2.63 8.84
C ILE A 76 0.90 -3.31 8.48
N GLY A 77 1.91 -2.55 8.05
CA GLY A 77 3.22 -3.13 7.69
C GLY A 77 3.92 -3.85 8.85
N GLU A 78 3.73 -3.39 10.09
CA GLU A 78 4.31 -4.01 11.29
C GLU A 78 3.52 -5.24 11.78
N LYS A 79 2.19 -5.26 11.58
CA LYS A 79 1.29 -6.25 12.19
C LYS A 79 0.75 -7.28 11.21
N MET A 80 0.82 -7.01 9.91
CA MET A 80 0.22 -7.82 8.84
C MET A 80 1.23 -7.97 7.69
N PRO A 81 2.27 -8.81 7.85
CA PRO A 81 3.38 -8.90 6.90
C PRO A 81 2.99 -9.44 5.52
N ASP A 82 1.81 -10.04 5.39
CA ASP A 82 1.23 -10.53 4.14
C ASP A 82 0.34 -9.51 3.42
N VAL A 83 0.12 -8.32 4.01
CA VAL A 83 -0.65 -7.23 3.41
C VAL A 83 0.28 -6.21 2.76
N LYS A 84 0.05 -5.93 1.47
CA LYS A 84 0.73 -4.85 0.75
C LYS A 84 -0.05 -3.55 0.91
N VAL A 85 0.58 -2.52 1.45
CA VAL A 85 -0.01 -1.18 1.56
C VAL A 85 0.54 -0.24 0.50
N ILE A 86 -0.35 0.48 -0.18
CA ILE A 86 -0.02 1.53 -1.14
C ILE A 86 -0.70 2.83 -0.70
N LEU A 87 0.07 3.91 -0.62
CA LEU A 87 -0.45 5.24 -0.30
C LEU A 87 -0.69 6.04 -1.59
N THR A 88 -1.81 6.76 -1.68
CA THR A 88 -2.06 7.66 -2.83
C THR A 88 -1.15 8.88 -2.86
N ARG A 89 -0.67 9.32 -1.69
CA ARG A 89 0.40 10.31 -1.49
C ARG A 89 1.18 9.99 -0.22
N LYS A 90 2.47 10.35 -0.20
CA LYS A 90 3.38 10.17 0.97
C LYS A 90 3.88 11.51 1.53
N ASP A 91 3.53 12.59 0.86
CA ASP A 91 3.92 13.96 1.14
C ASP A 91 2.72 14.90 0.96
N ASP A 92 2.97 16.20 1.02
CA ASP A 92 1.96 17.25 0.81
C ASP A 92 1.66 17.50 -0.69
N SER A 93 1.62 16.44 -1.50
CA SER A 93 1.15 16.52 -2.88
C SER A 93 -0.37 16.44 -2.98
N PHE A 94 -0.93 16.96 -4.07
CA PHE A 94 -2.36 16.93 -4.35
C PHE A 94 -2.70 15.95 -5.49
N PRO A 95 -2.91 14.65 -5.20
CA PRO A 95 -3.42 13.74 -6.21
C PRO A 95 -4.87 14.08 -6.51
N LYS A 96 -5.20 14.30 -7.78
CA LYS A 96 -6.58 14.49 -8.24
C LYS A 96 -7.40 13.23 -7.90
N LEU A 97 -8.72 13.39 -7.72
CA LEU A 97 -9.61 12.26 -7.40
C LEU A 97 -9.46 11.09 -8.39
N THR A 98 -9.39 11.38 -9.69
CA THR A 98 -9.18 10.34 -10.72
C THR A 98 -7.82 9.65 -10.61
N THR A 99 -6.78 10.34 -10.16
CA THR A 99 -5.47 9.74 -9.90
C THR A 99 -5.54 8.78 -8.72
N ARG A 100 -6.26 9.13 -7.65
CA ARG A 100 -6.45 8.27 -6.47
C ARG A 100 -7.11 6.94 -6.85
N VAL A 101 -8.18 7.02 -7.65
CA VAL A 101 -8.89 5.84 -8.19
C VAL A 101 -7.98 5.00 -9.10
N LYS A 102 -7.24 5.65 -10.02
CA LYS A 102 -6.29 4.94 -10.90
C LYS A 102 -5.20 4.20 -10.13
N ILE A 103 -4.71 4.75 -9.02
CA ILE A 103 -3.73 4.06 -8.17
C ILE A 103 -4.34 2.78 -7.61
N ALA A 104 -5.60 2.81 -7.16
CA ALA A 104 -6.30 1.64 -6.66
C ALA A 104 -6.53 0.57 -7.75
N ASN A 105 -7.06 0.99 -8.91
CA ASN A 105 -7.40 0.07 -9.99
C ASN A 105 -6.13 -0.55 -10.61
N ASN A 106 -5.07 0.23 -10.81
CA ASN A 106 -3.78 -0.28 -11.31
C ASN A 106 -3.08 -1.22 -10.32
N ALA A 107 -3.34 -1.05 -9.02
CA ALA A 107 -2.80 -1.91 -7.99
C ALA A 107 -3.62 -3.19 -7.77
N GLU A 108 -4.78 -3.32 -8.44
CA GLU A 108 -5.78 -4.36 -8.18
C GLU A 108 -6.10 -4.43 -6.69
N ALA A 109 -6.36 -3.27 -6.07
CA ALA A 109 -6.56 -3.17 -4.62
C ALA A 109 -7.82 -3.93 -4.19
N ASP A 110 -7.68 -4.77 -3.16
CA ASP A 110 -8.80 -5.47 -2.53
C ASP A 110 -9.63 -4.51 -1.67
N VAL A 111 -8.98 -3.51 -1.07
CA VAL A 111 -9.61 -2.49 -0.24
C VAL A 111 -9.02 -1.12 -0.54
N PHE A 112 -9.90 -0.14 -0.71
CA PHE A 112 -9.55 1.27 -0.76
C PHE A 112 -10.10 1.99 0.47
N ILE A 113 -9.22 2.62 1.26
CA ILE A 113 -9.56 3.35 2.49
C ILE A 113 -9.19 4.80 2.30
N SER A 114 -10.19 5.69 2.20
CA SER A 114 -9.94 7.14 2.19
C SER A 114 -10.16 7.74 3.57
N ILE A 115 -9.20 8.55 4.02
CA ILE A 115 -9.19 9.17 5.34
C ILE A 115 -9.41 10.67 5.19
N HIS A 116 -10.43 11.17 5.89
CA HIS A 116 -10.88 12.56 5.87
C HIS A 116 -11.18 13.06 7.29
N CYS A 117 -11.23 14.38 7.44
CA CYS A 117 -11.65 15.09 8.66
C CYS A 117 -12.68 16.15 8.27
N ASP A 118 -13.84 15.65 7.80
CA ASP A 118 -14.94 16.45 7.30
C ASP A 118 -15.40 17.50 8.33
N ALA A 119 -16.07 18.54 7.84
CA ALA A 119 -16.69 19.57 8.64
C ALA A 119 -18.19 19.65 8.38
N PHE A 120 -18.91 20.13 9.40
CA PHE A 120 -20.31 20.48 9.29
C PHE A 120 -20.56 21.83 9.94
N SER A 121 -21.63 22.53 9.53
CA SER A 121 -21.94 23.87 10.03
C SER A 121 -22.39 23.89 11.49
N SER A 122 -22.97 22.78 11.98
CA SER A 122 -23.37 22.63 13.38
C SER A 122 -22.21 22.11 14.22
N ALA A 123 -21.83 22.85 15.26
CA ALA A 123 -20.82 22.42 16.23
C ALA A 123 -21.26 21.19 17.08
N ASN A 124 -22.53 20.80 17.02
CA ASN A 124 -23.04 19.60 17.69
C ASN A 124 -22.74 18.30 16.92
N ALA A 125 -22.30 18.40 15.65
CA ALA A 125 -21.87 17.24 14.88
C ALA A 125 -20.40 16.92 15.19
N PHE A 126 -20.17 15.85 15.94
CA PHE A 126 -18.82 15.37 16.30
C PHE A 126 -18.79 13.84 16.40
N GLY A 127 -17.60 13.26 16.31
CA GLY A 127 -17.38 11.81 16.34
C GLY A 127 -16.78 11.29 15.04
N SER A 128 -16.63 9.97 14.94
CA SER A 128 -16.14 9.28 13.75
C SER A 128 -17.30 8.73 12.93
N GLY A 129 -17.24 8.92 11.60
CA GLY A 129 -18.16 8.29 10.65
C GLY A 129 -17.40 7.40 9.66
N THR A 130 -18.07 6.39 9.12
CA THR A 130 -17.55 5.57 8.02
C THR A 130 -18.59 5.52 6.92
N TYR A 131 -18.18 5.85 5.70
CA TYR A 131 -19.02 5.79 4.53
C TYR A 131 -18.57 4.63 3.65
N VAL A 132 -19.54 3.88 3.14
CA VAL A 132 -19.32 2.84 2.15
C VAL A 132 -20.03 3.23 0.87
N MET A 133 -19.41 2.92 -0.26
CA MET A 133 -20.01 3.21 -1.55
C MET A 133 -21.24 2.33 -1.77
N GLY A 134 -22.36 2.95 -2.14
CA GLY A 134 -23.55 2.21 -2.54
C GLY A 134 -23.34 1.48 -3.86
N MET A 135 -23.91 0.27 -3.99
CA MET A 135 -23.83 -0.59 -5.18
C MET A 135 -24.19 0.08 -6.51
N HIS A 136 -24.97 1.17 -6.48
CA HIS A 136 -25.38 1.94 -7.67
C HIS A 136 -24.27 2.85 -8.24
N LYS A 137 -23.09 2.91 -7.62
CA LYS A 137 -21.94 3.73 -8.06
C LYS A 137 -20.72 2.91 -8.49
N THR A 138 -20.83 1.58 -8.54
CA THR A 138 -19.71 0.69 -8.83
C THR A 138 -19.03 1.03 -10.16
N GLU A 139 -19.79 1.18 -11.25
CA GLU A 139 -19.24 1.50 -12.58
C GLU A 139 -18.51 2.85 -12.64
N ALA A 140 -18.90 3.82 -11.80
CA ALA A 140 -18.25 5.13 -11.77
C ALA A 140 -16.89 5.12 -11.06
N SER A 141 -16.51 3.98 -10.48
CA SER A 141 -15.31 3.82 -9.65
C SER A 141 -14.25 2.92 -10.28
N LEU A 142 -14.54 2.39 -11.48
CA LEU A 142 -13.64 1.60 -12.32
C LEU A 142 -12.93 2.50 -13.34
#